data_AF-A0A925D953-F1
#
_entry.id   AF-A0A925D953-F1
#
_cell.length_a   1.000
_cell.length_b   1.000
_cell.length_c   1.000
_cell.angle_alpha   90.00
_cell.angle_beta   90.00
_cell.angle_gamma   90.00
#
_symmetry.space_group_name_H-M   'P 1'
#
loop_
_entity.id
_entity.type
_entity.pdbx_description
1 polymer ?
#
loop_
_entity_poly.entity_id
_entity_poly.type
_entity_poly.pdbx_seq_one_letter_code
_entity_poly.pdbx_strand_id
1 'polypeptide(L)' 'RPQFEPATWQAFQRFALDGLSAAEVAAELKVSSNVVFIAKSRVLARLRQEAMGLLE' A
#
# COMPACT_ATOMS: atom_id res chain seq x y z
N ARG A 1 0.96 15.29 5.15
CA ARG A 1 0.11 14.07 5.21
C ARG A 1 -0.10 13.56 3.79
N PRO A 2 0.44 12.40 3.43
CA PRO A 2 0.13 11.79 2.14
C PRO A 2 -1.35 11.37 2.15
N GLN A 3 -2.13 11.94 1.24
CA GLN A 3 -3.50 11.52 0.97
C GLN A 3 -3.42 10.46 -0.12
N PHE A 4 -3.30 9.20 0.30
CA PHE A 4 -3.50 8.09 -0.62
C PHE A 4 -4.98 7.99 -0.97
N GLU A 5 -5.29 7.55 -2.19
CA GLU A 5 -6.65 7.13 -2.50
C GLU A 5 -7.08 6.05 -1.50
N PRO A 6 -8.33 6.06 -1.01
CA PRO A 6 -8.80 5.12 0.01
C PRO A 6 -8.51 3.65 -0.32
N ALA A 7 -8.71 3.27 -1.59
CA ALA A 7 -8.44 1.91 -2.08
C ALA A 7 -6.94 1.56 -2.04
N THR A 8 -6.05 2.52 -2.33
CA THR A 8 -4.59 2.32 -2.24
C THR A 8 -4.16 2.11 -0.79
N TRP A 9 -4.69 2.93 0.13
CA TRP A 9 -4.39 2.79 1.55
C TRP A 9 -4.92 1.45 2.11
N GLN A 10 -6.17 1.12 1.80
CA GLN A 10 -6.79 -0.13 2.25
C GLN A 10 -6.06 -1.37 1.71
N ALA A 11 -5.67 -1.36 0.43
CA ALA A 11 -4.87 -2.44 -0.15
C ALA A 11 -3.51 -2.60 0.55
N PHE A 12 -2.84 -1.49 0.88
CA PHE A 12 -1.59 -1.53 1.63
C PHE A 12 -1.77 -2.08 3.05
N GLN A 13 -2.78 -1.62 3.80
CA GLN A 13 -3.03 -2.10 5.15
C GLN A 13 -3.28 -3.62 5.16
N ARG A 14 -4.21 -4.08 4.32
CA ARG A 14 -4.58 -5.50 4.24
C ARG A 14 -3.41 -6.39 3.80
N PHE A 15 -2.60 -5.93 2.86
CA PHE A 15 -1.47 -6.71 2.35
C PHE A 15 -0.23 -6.66 3.24
N ALA A 16 0.17 -5.47 3.69
CA ALA A 16 1.44 -5.24 4.37
C ALA A 16 1.36 -5.25 5.89
N LEU A 17 0.19 -4.91 6.48
CA LEU A 17 -0.01 -4.90 7.93
C LEU A 17 -0.76 -6.14 8.41
N ASP A 18 -1.83 -6.52 7.71
CA ASP A 18 -2.65 -7.68 8.11
C ASP A 18 -2.12 -9.01 7.53
N GLY A 19 -1.13 -8.97 6.64
CA GLY A 19 -0.44 -10.15 6.11
C GLY A 19 -1.26 -11.01 5.13
N LEU A 20 -2.37 -10.51 4.61
CA LEU A 20 -3.18 -11.22 3.62
C LEU A 20 -2.43 -11.36 2.29
N SER A 21 -2.78 -12.37 1.49
CA SER A 21 -2.21 -12.50 0.15
C SER A 21 -2.75 -11.43 -0.81
N ALA A 22 -1.96 -11.06 -1.82
CA ALA A 22 -2.39 -10.08 -2.82
C ALA A 22 -3.66 -10.52 -3.57
N ALA A 23 -3.90 -11.84 -3.70
CA ALA A 23 -5.11 -12.38 -4.31
C ALA A 23 -6.35 -12.19 -3.44
N GLU A 24 -6.25 -12.42 -2.12
CA GLU A 24 -7.35 -12.18 -1.18
C GLU A 24 -7.73 -10.70 -1.12
N VAL A 25 -6.73 -9.82 -1.03
CA VAL A 25 -6.96 -8.37 -1.01
C VAL A 25 -7.57 -7.89 -2.34
N ALA A 26 -7.09 -8.43 -3.47
CA ALA A 26 -7.64 -8.12 -4.79
C ALA A 26 -9.11 -8.52 -4.92
N ALA A 27 -9.46 -9.72 -4.43
CA ALA A 27 -10.85 -10.20 -4.41
C ALA A 27 -11.75 -9.34 -3.51
N GLU A 28 -11.29 -8.99 -2.31
CA GLU A 28 -12.04 -8.14 -1.37
C GLU A 28 -12.31 -6.74 -1.96
N LEU A 29 -11.28 -6.13 -2.54
CA LEU A 29 -11.35 -4.76 -3.06
C LEU A 29 -11.85 -4.67 -4.51
N LYS A 30 -12.19 -5.81 -5.14
CA LYS A 30 -12.61 -5.91 -6.54
C LYS A 30 -11.62 -5.27 -7.52
N VAL A 31 -10.33 -5.49 -7.28
CA VAL A 31 -9.22 -5.01 -8.12
C VAL A 31 -8.36 -6.19 -8.58
N SER A 32 -7.35 -5.94 -9.42
CA SER A 32 -6.36 -6.96 -9.76
C SER A 32 -5.24 -7.04 -8.71
N SER A 33 -4.61 -8.20 -8.54
CA SER A 33 -3.45 -8.34 -7.64
C SER A 33 -2.31 -7.36 -7.98
N ASN A 34 -2.15 -7.01 -9.26
CA ASN A 34 -1.22 -5.97 -9.70
C ASN A 34 -1.47 -4.60 -9.02
N VAL A 35 -2.74 -4.23 -8.82
CA VAL A 35 -3.12 -2.99 -8.13
C VAL A 35 -2.65 -3.01 -6.67
N VAL A 36 -2.73 -4.17 -6.00
CA VAL A 36 -2.25 -4.34 -4.62
C VAL A 36 -0.73 -4.13 -4.54
N PHE A 37 0.03 -4.67 -5.48
CA PHE A 37 1.48 -4.45 -5.54
C PHE A 37 1.83 -2.99 -5.85
N ILE A 38 1.11 -2.34 -6.77
CA ILE A 38 1.29 -0.91 -7.06
C ILE A 38 1.01 -0.07 -5.80
N ALA A 39 -0.07 -0.38 -5.08
CA ALA A 39 -0.41 0.30 -3.84
C ALA A 39 0.72 0.18 -2.80
N LYS A 40 1.25 -1.03 -2.59
CA LYS A 40 2.41 -1.24 -1.70
C LYS A 40 3.62 -0.42 -2.13
N SER A 41 3.99 -0.47 -3.41
CA SER A 41 5.15 0.28 -3.91
C SER A 41 4.99 1.79 -3.72
N ARG A 42 3.80 2.35 -4.00
CA ARG A 42 3.51 3.78 -3.82
C ARG A 42 3.61 4.21 -2.35
N VAL A 43 3.02 3.43 -1.44
CA VAL A 43 3.08 3.75 0.00
C VAL A 43 4.51 3.67 0.51
N LEU A 44 5.25 2.61 0.21
CA LEU A 44 6.65 2.46 0.64
C LEU A 44 7.59 3.51 0.04
N ALA A 45 7.38 3.90 -1.22
CA ALA A 45 8.14 4.99 -1.83
C ALA A 45 7.91 6.31 -1.08
N ARG A 46 6.66 6.63 -0.75
CA ARG A 46 6.35 7.84 0.03
C ARG A 46 6.93 7.79 1.43
N LEU A 47 6.81 6.67 2.14
CA LEU A 47 7.40 6.52 3.47
C LEU A 47 8.92 6.73 3.44
N ARG A 48 9.61 6.20 2.42
CA ARG A 48 11.04 6.44 2.23
C ARG A 48 11.37 7.92 1.98
N GLN A 49 10.54 8.63 1.22
CA GLN A 49 10.73 10.07 0.98
C GLN A 49 10.56 10.88 2.27
N GLU A 50 9.54 10.58 3.09
CA GLU A 50 9.33 11.27 4.37
C GLU A 50 10.43 10.92 5.39
N ALA A 51 10.93 9.69 5.37
CA ALA A 51 11.98 9.24 6.28
C ALA A 51 13.37 9.74 5.91
N MET A 52 13.58 10.22 4.68
CA MET A 52 14.89 10.70 4.22
C MET A 52 15.44 11.83 5.08
N GLY A 53 14.59 12.74 5.56
CA GLY A 53 14.98 13.83 6.48
C GLY A 53 14.94 13.46 7.96
N LEU A 54 14.72 12.18 8.30
CA LEU A 54 14.70 11.67 9.69
C LEU A 54 15.95 10.86 10.04
N LEU A 55 16.77 10.51 9.05
CA LEU A 55 18.00 9.71 9.21
C LEU A 55 19.27 10.58 9.21
N GLU A 56 19.13 11.90 9.27
CA GLU A 56 20.23 12.88 9.41
C GLU A 56 20.49 13.25 10.87
#